data_AF-A0A2S6IKH3-F1
#
_entry.id   AF-A0A2S6IKH3-F1
#
_cell.length_a   1.000
_cell.length_b   1.000
_cell.length_c   1.000
_cell.angle_alpha   90.00
_cell.angle_beta   90.00
_cell.angle_gamma   90.00
#
_symmetry.space_group_name_H-M   'P 1'
#
loop_
_entity.id
_entity.type
_entity.pdbx_description
1 polymer ?
#
loop_
_entity_poly.entity_id
_entity_poly.type
_entity_poly.pdbx_seq_one_letter_code
_entity_poly.pdbx_strand_id
1 'polypeptide(L)'
;MRGQRIAVLAATQVLDSSLAAAWTAEEDEPGLASAQQGRARTRLLQAVREARASADSVLVLLHWGRESRRRPLPVQRSLADELIAAGVDAVVGSQAHALLGAGWKHSGGRSGYVDYGLGNFVSYSRRAPATSTGVLELTLGADGSVSAARWHPAVIRSGVPVPLTGEDAWAAAGAKESLRRLTDLHPTPGGAATTS
;
A
#
# COMPACT_ATOMS: atom_id res chain seq x y z
N MET A 1 -27.39 -12.18 0.64
CA MET A 1 -26.03 -11.67 0.35
C MET A 1 -25.05 -12.61 1.01
N ARG A 2 -24.14 -13.25 0.28
CA ARG A 2 -23.07 -14.05 0.91
C ARG A 2 -22.03 -13.04 1.43
N GLY A 3 -21.84 -13.00 2.76
CA GLY A 3 -20.94 -12.05 3.39
C GLY A 3 -19.49 -12.37 3.05
N GLN A 4 -18.85 -11.49 2.28
CA GLN A 4 -17.43 -11.58 1.99
C GLN A 4 -16.64 -11.24 3.26
N ARG A 5 -15.70 -12.10 3.64
CA ARG A 5 -14.79 -11.88 4.77
C ARG A 5 -13.54 -11.19 4.27
N ILE A 6 -13.31 -9.98 4.77
CA ILE A 6 -12.14 -9.17 4.45
C ILE A 6 -11.25 -9.12 5.68
N ALA A 7 -10.01 -9.58 5.56
CA ALA A 7 -9.00 -9.42 6.58
C ALA A 7 -8.12 -8.20 6.26
N VAL A 8 -7.85 -7.38 7.27
CA VAL A 8 -6.95 -6.23 7.16
C VAL A 8 -5.86 -6.37 8.22
N LEU A 9 -4.60 -6.41 7.78
CA LEU A 9 -3.44 -6.40 8.66
C LEU A 9 -2.72 -5.06 8.52
N ALA A 10 -2.13 -4.57 9.61
CA ALA A 10 -1.33 -3.35 9.59
C ALA A 10 0.00 -3.54 10.29
N ALA A 11 1.08 -2.99 9.73
CA ALA A 11 2.42 -3.08 10.31
C ALA A 11 3.32 -1.89 9.89
N THR A 12 4.43 -1.70 10.60
CA THR A 12 5.38 -0.59 10.38
C THR A 12 6.79 -1.07 10.01
N GLN A 13 7.41 -0.40 9.03
CA GLN A 13 8.86 -0.46 8.76
C GLN A 13 9.59 0.80 9.26
N VAL A 14 8.88 1.72 9.92
CA VAL A 14 9.45 2.92 10.51
C VAL A 14 9.68 2.64 11.99
N LEU A 15 10.75 1.92 12.25
CA LEU A 15 11.29 1.72 13.58
C LEU A 15 12.77 2.06 13.48
N ASP A 16 13.24 2.91 14.40
CA ASP A 16 14.68 3.13 14.52
C ASP A 16 15.35 1.78 14.78
N SER A 17 16.44 1.47 14.07
CA SER A 17 17.09 0.17 14.17
C SER A 17 17.58 -0.16 15.58
N SER A 18 17.91 0.86 16.38
CA SER A 18 18.30 0.70 17.79
C SER A 18 17.13 0.41 18.72
N LEU A 19 15.91 0.74 18.30
CA LEU A 19 14.67 0.57 19.06
C LEU A 19 13.79 -0.54 18.50
N ALA A 20 14.06 -1.02 17.29
CA ALA A 20 13.24 -2.01 16.60
C ALA A 20 13.06 -3.29 17.41
N ALA A 21 14.10 -3.75 18.12
CA ALA A 21 13.98 -4.91 19.01
C ALA A 21 13.07 -4.63 20.22
N ALA A 22 13.25 -3.48 20.88
CA ALA A 22 12.52 -3.12 22.09
C ALA A 22 11.06 -2.68 21.83
N TRP A 23 10.74 -2.25 20.61
CA TRP A 23 9.43 -1.73 20.25
C TRP A 23 8.61 -2.70 19.39
N THR A 24 9.16 -3.84 18.98
CA THR A 24 8.39 -4.86 18.27
C THR A 24 7.53 -5.64 19.26
N ALA A 25 6.24 -5.81 18.96
CA ALA A 25 5.37 -6.66 19.76
C ALA A 25 5.81 -8.14 19.67
N GLU A 26 5.88 -8.80 20.82
CA GLU A 26 6.09 -10.24 20.94
C GLU A 26 4.83 -10.89 21.54
N GLU A 27 4.88 -12.20 21.82
CA GLU A 27 3.70 -12.97 22.27
C GLU A 27 3.17 -12.48 23.62
N ASP A 28 4.07 -12.11 24.51
CA ASP A 28 3.83 -11.67 25.89
C ASP A 28 4.31 -10.23 26.14
N GLU A 29 4.80 -9.53 25.13
CA GLU A 29 5.30 -8.15 25.24
C GLU A 29 4.52 -7.18 24.35
N PRO A 30 3.95 -6.09 24.90
CA PRO A 30 3.27 -5.08 24.11
C PRO A 30 4.26 -4.32 23.23
N GLY A 31 3.83 -3.96 22.01
CA GLY A 31 4.66 -3.20 21.09
C GLY A 31 3.94 -2.89 19.77
N LEU A 32 4.73 -2.55 18.76
CA LEU A 32 4.29 -2.26 17.41
C LEU A 32 4.36 -3.52 16.54
N ALA A 33 3.32 -3.75 15.73
CA ALA A 33 3.36 -4.76 14.68
C ALA A 33 4.43 -4.38 13.65
N SER A 34 5.54 -5.09 13.67
CA SER A 34 6.72 -4.76 12.88
C SER A 34 6.73 -5.49 11.53
N ALA A 35 7.08 -4.75 10.49
CA ALA A 35 7.36 -5.25 9.15
C ALA A 35 8.87 -5.17 8.81
N GLN A 36 9.72 -4.99 9.83
CA GLN A 36 11.17 -5.04 9.68
C GLN A 36 11.63 -6.41 9.22
N GLN A 37 12.86 -6.49 8.72
CA GLN A 37 13.48 -7.74 8.28
C GLN A 37 13.60 -8.78 9.41
N GLY A 38 13.93 -10.02 9.05
CA GLY A 38 14.13 -11.10 10.02
C GLY A 38 12.82 -11.60 10.61
N ARG A 39 12.79 -11.84 11.93
CA ARG A 39 11.68 -12.47 12.64
C ARG A 39 10.35 -11.72 12.48
N ALA A 40 10.39 -10.39 12.53
CA ALA A 40 9.20 -9.54 12.33
C ALA A 40 8.54 -9.79 10.97
N ARG A 41 9.34 -9.82 9.90
CA ARG A 41 8.87 -10.14 8.55
C ARG A 41 8.26 -11.53 8.45
N THR A 42 8.93 -12.53 9.02
CA THR A 42 8.43 -13.91 9.04
C THR A 42 7.07 -14.00 9.71
N ARG A 43 6.89 -13.31 10.86
CA ARG A 43 5.60 -13.25 11.56
C ARG A 43 4.52 -12.57 10.74
N LEU A 44 4.80 -11.44 10.10
CA LEU A 44 3.83 -10.78 9.23
C LEU A 44 3.38 -11.70 8.09
N LEU A 45 4.31 -12.42 7.45
CA LEU A 45 3.98 -13.37 6.39
C LEU A 45 3.18 -14.57 6.90
N GLN A 46 3.46 -15.03 8.12
CA GLN A 46 2.67 -16.07 8.76
C GLN A 46 1.23 -15.59 9.03
N ALA A 47 1.05 -14.42 9.63
CA ALA A 47 -0.26 -13.84 9.89
C ALA A 47 -1.08 -13.64 8.61
N VAL A 48 -0.43 -13.26 7.50
CA VAL A 48 -1.06 -13.18 6.17
C VAL A 48 -1.56 -14.56 5.71
N ARG A 49 -0.75 -15.62 5.84
CA ARG A 49 -1.15 -16.98 5.43
C ARG A 49 -2.32 -17.49 6.27
N GLU A 50 -2.31 -17.22 7.57
CA GLU A 50 -3.39 -17.56 8.50
C GLU A 50 -4.68 -16.79 8.16
N ALA A 51 -4.57 -15.49 7.89
CA ALA A 51 -5.70 -14.68 7.43
C ALA A 51 -6.27 -15.21 6.10
N ARG A 52 -5.40 -15.55 5.14
CA ARG A 52 -5.83 -16.09 3.83
C ARG A 52 -6.58 -17.42 3.95
N ALA A 53 -6.29 -18.25 4.95
CA ALA A 53 -7.02 -19.50 5.18
C ALA A 53 -8.49 -19.28 5.58
N SER A 54 -8.84 -18.08 6.05
CA SER A 54 -10.17 -17.78 6.59
C SER A 54 -10.83 -16.52 6.01
N ALA A 55 -10.14 -15.74 5.17
CA ALA A 55 -10.70 -14.57 4.50
C ALA A 55 -10.80 -14.79 2.99
N ASP A 56 -11.80 -14.17 2.38
CA ASP A 56 -11.95 -14.15 0.93
C ASP A 56 -10.93 -13.17 0.32
N SER A 57 -10.78 -12.00 0.94
CA SER A 57 -9.81 -10.97 0.58
C SER A 57 -8.88 -10.62 1.75
N VAL A 58 -7.59 -10.46 1.48
CA VAL A 58 -6.58 -10.04 2.45
C VAL A 58 -5.92 -8.73 2.01
N LEU A 59 -5.99 -7.72 2.85
CA LEU A 59 -5.36 -6.42 2.65
C LEU A 59 -4.28 -6.18 3.71
N VAL A 60 -3.17 -5.56 3.30
CA VAL A 60 -2.09 -5.17 4.21
C VAL A 60 -1.80 -3.68 4.10
N LEU A 61 -1.93 -2.97 5.22
CA LEU A 61 -1.62 -1.56 5.35
C LEU A 61 -0.21 -1.39 5.94
N LEU A 62 0.67 -0.66 5.26
CA LEU A 62 2.06 -0.52 5.66
C LEU A 62 2.44 0.93 5.92
N HIS A 63 2.95 1.17 7.12
CA HIS A 63 3.60 2.42 7.46
C HIS A 63 5.10 2.28 7.12
N TRP A 64 5.51 2.73 5.93
CA TRP A 64 6.81 2.40 5.35
C TRP A 64 7.37 3.45 4.37
N GLY A 65 8.60 3.26 3.94
CA GLY A 65 9.25 4.13 2.96
C GLY A 65 9.96 5.31 3.59
N ARG A 66 10.60 6.11 2.73
CA ARG A 66 11.42 7.26 3.15
C ARG A 66 10.67 8.55 2.89
N GLU A 67 10.66 9.43 3.88
CA GLU A 67 10.02 10.74 3.77
C GLU A 67 10.45 11.50 2.51
N SER A 68 9.47 12.11 1.84
CA SER A 68 9.62 12.88 0.60
C SER A 68 10.21 12.09 -0.58
N ARG A 69 10.43 10.76 -0.48
CA ARG A 69 10.96 9.94 -1.58
C ARG A 69 9.82 9.26 -2.35
N ARG A 70 9.60 9.71 -3.58
CA ARG A 70 8.56 9.14 -4.47
C ARG A 70 8.92 7.79 -5.11
N ARG A 71 10.18 7.37 -5.07
CA ARG A 71 10.62 6.05 -5.57
C ARG A 71 10.60 5.05 -4.40
N PRO A 72 9.82 3.96 -4.48
CA PRO A 72 9.81 2.93 -3.43
C PRO A 72 11.21 2.35 -3.21
N LEU A 73 11.56 2.13 -1.94
CA LEU A 73 12.81 1.50 -1.54
C LEU A 73 12.85 0.03 -1.96
N PRO A 74 14.04 -0.57 -2.18
CA PRO A 74 14.16 -2.00 -2.49
C PRO A 74 13.46 -2.89 -1.46
N VAL A 75 13.55 -2.56 -0.17
CA VAL A 75 12.88 -3.29 0.91
C VAL A 75 11.35 -3.25 0.82
N GLN A 76 10.76 -2.15 0.35
CA GLN A 76 9.31 -2.06 0.14
C GLN A 76 8.87 -2.98 -1.02
N ARG A 77 9.65 -3.01 -2.11
CA ARG A 77 9.35 -3.85 -3.28
C ARG A 77 9.44 -5.34 -2.96
N SER A 78 10.52 -5.74 -2.27
CA SER A 78 10.71 -7.12 -1.83
C SER A 78 9.64 -7.55 -0.83
N LEU A 79 9.24 -6.69 0.11
CA LEU A 79 8.11 -6.98 1.00
C LEU A 79 6.79 -7.09 0.24
N ALA A 80 6.52 -6.22 -0.74
CA ALA A 80 5.34 -6.36 -1.58
C ALA A 80 5.35 -7.70 -2.36
N ASP A 81 6.48 -8.14 -2.92
CA ASP A 81 6.58 -9.45 -3.58
C ASP A 81 6.16 -10.59 -2.66
N GLU A 82 6.74 -10.65 -1.47
CA GLU A 82 6.48 -11.75 -0.55
C GLU A 82 5.06 -11.74 0.01
N LEU A 83 4.47 -10.56 0.25
CA LEU A 83 3.08 -10.43 0.66
C LEU A 83 2.13 -10.93 -0.42
N ILE A 84 2.36 -10.54 -1.68
CA ILE A 84 1.54 -10.99 -2.82
C ILE A 84 1.66 -12.50 -3.00
N ALA A 85 2.88 -13.04 -2.96
CA ALA A 85 3.12 -14.48 -3.01
C ALA A 85 2.48 -15.24 -1.84
N ALA A 86 2.39 -14.62 -0.66
CA ALA A 86 1.78 -15.20 0.53
C ALA A 86 0.24 -15.18 0.53
N GLY A 87 -0.40 -14.45 -0.39
CA GLY A 87 -1.86 -14.44 -0.53
C GLY A 87 -2.55 -13.09 -0.38
N VAL A 88 -1.81 -11.99 -0.27
CA VAL A 88 -2.39 -10.64 -0.17
C VAL A 88 -2.98 -10.20 -1.51
N ASP A 89 -4.19 -9.63 -1.47
CA ASP A 89 -4.90 -9.11 -2.63
C ASP A 89 -4.65 -7.60 -2.82
N ALA A 90 -4.38 -6.86 -1.74
CA ALA A 90 -3.95 -5.46 -1.81
C ALA A 90 -2.92 -5.07 -0.73
N VAL A 91 -1.85 -4.37 -1.13
CA VAL A 91 -0.88 -3.74 -0.23
C VAL A 91 -0.99 -2.22 -0.38
N VAL A 92 -1.24 -1.49 0.72
CA VAL A 92 -1.43 -0.04 0.70
C VAL A 92 -0.48 0.64 1.69
N GLY A 93 0.39 1.49 1.16
CA GLY A 93 1.42 2.20 1.89
C GLY A 93 1.03 3.62 2.33
N SER A 94 1.67 4.08 3.40
CA SER A 94 1.65 5.48 3.84
C SER A 94 3.06 5.97 4.24
N GLN A 95 3.17 6.91 5.18
CA GLN A 95 4.40 7.50 5.75
C GLN A 95 5.22 8.44 4.87
N ALA A 96 5.43 8.16 3.58
CA ALA A 96 6.40 8.94 2.79
C ALA A 96 6.05 10.45 2.63
N HIS A 97 4.90 10.91 3.15
CA HIS A 97 4.36 12.27 3.02
C HIS A 97 4.29 12.75 1.56
N ALA A 98 4.20 11.80 0.63
CA ALA A 98 4.10 12.02 -0.80
C ALA A 98 3.28 10.88 -1.42
N LEU A 99 2.61 11.17 -2.53
CA LEU A 99 2.02 10.14 -3.38
C LEU A 99 3.14 9.33 -4.06
N LEU A 100 3.02 8.00 -4.03
CA LEU A 100 3.90 7.06 -4.72
C LEU A 100 3.12 6.32 -5.82
N GLY A 101 3.82 5.53 -6.64
CA GLY A 101 3.20 4.76 -7.73
C GLY A 101 2.32 3.61 -7.22
N ALA A 102 1.32 3.25 -8.02
CA ALA A 102 0.39 2.16 -7.76
C ALA A 102 0.09 1.34 -9.02
N GLY A 103 -0.38 0.10 -8.86
CA GLY A 103 -0.65 -0.84 -9.94
C GLY A 103 -0.66 -2.28 -9.44
N TRP A 104 -0.56 -3.24 -10.35
CA TRP A 104 -0.55 -4.67 -10.03
C TRP A 104 0.86 -5.23 -9.98
N LYS A 105 1.09 -6.10 -9.00
CA LYS A 105 2.34 -6.83 -8.83
C LYS A 105 2.08 -8.32 -8.99
N HIS A 106 3.01 -9.00 -9.64
CA HIS A 106 2.95 -10.44 -9.89
C HIS A 106 4.05 -11.14 -9.11
N SER A 107 3.67 -12.06 -8.22
CA SER A 107 4.64 -12.83 -7.42
C SER A 107 4.03 -14.14 -6.95
N GLY A 108 4.82 -15.22 -6.96
CA GLY A 108 4.37 -16.55 -6.52
C GLY A 108 3.18 -17.11 -7.32
N GLY A 109 3.06 -16.77 -8.60
CA GLY A 109 1.93 -17.17 -9.45
C GLY A 109 0.61 -16.43 -9.14
N ARG A 110 0.66 -15.37 -8.35
CA ARG A 110 -0.48 -14.54 -7.97
C ARG A 110 -0.29 -13.11 -8.43
N SER A 111 -1.40 -12.40 -8.55
CA SER A 111 -1.43 -10.96 -8.78
C SER A 111 -2.19 -10.27 -7.68
N GLY A 112 -1.69 -9.13 -7.21
CA GLY A 112 -2.44 -8.27 -6.31
C GLY A 112 -2.08 -6.81 -6.51
N TYR A 113 -2.94 -5.94 -5.98
CA TYR A 113 -2.80 -4.50 -6.14
C TYR A 113 -1.82 -3.94 -5.11
N VAL A 114 -0.97 -3.01 -5.52
CA VAL A 114 -0.03 -2.32 -4.64
C VAL A 114 -0.18 -0.83 -4.88
N ASP A 115 -0.43 -0.07 -3.81
CA ASP A 115 -0.18 1.37 -3.76
C ASP A 115 0.95 1.62 -2.77
N TYR A 116 2.12 2.08 -3.24
CA TYR A 116 3.27 2.24 -2.35
C TYR A 116 3.12 3.42 -1.37
N GLY A 117 2.17 4.34 -1.57
CA GLY A 117 2.07 5.54 -0.73
C GLY A 117 0.93 6.48 -1.11
N LEU A 118 -0.03 6.64 -0.20
CA LEU A 118 -1.17 7.57 -0.35
C LEU A 118 -0.89 9.01 0.12
N GLY A 119 0.32 9.30 0.61
CA GLY A 119 0.66 10.62 1.15
C GLY A 119 -0.05 10.93 2.47
N ASN A 120 -0.29 12.21 2.71
CA ASN A 120 -1.06 12.67 3.86
C ASN A 120 -2.56 12.68 3.54
N PHE A 121 -3.43 12.57 4.53
CA PHE A 121 -4.87 12.83 4.35
C PHE A 121 -5.32 14.08 5.12
N VAL A 122 -4.97 14.15 6.41
CA VAL A 122 -5.14 15.33 7.27
C VAL A 122 -3.75 15.81 7.67
N SER A 123 -3.39 17.06 7.33
CA SER A 123 -2.04 17.60 7.61
C SER A 123 -1.99 19.13 7.50
N TYR A 124 -1.19 19.77 8.35
CA TYR A 124 -0.90 21.21 8.27
C TYR A 124 0.27 21.56 7.35
N SER A 125 0.85 20.57 6.65
CA SER A 125 1.84 20.84 5.60
C SER A 125 1.27 21.79 4.55
N ARG A 126 2.05 22.79 4.14
CA ARG A 126 1.60 23.84 3.22
C ARG A 126 2.16 23.74 1.80
N ARG A 127 2.99 22.73 1.52
CA ARG A 127 3.73 22.61 0.27
C ARG A 127 3.63 21.21 -0.30
N ALA A 128 3.56 21.11 -1.62
CA ALA A 128 3.75 19.86 -2.33
C ALA A 128 5.17 19.30 -2.05
N PRO A 129 5.36 17.96 -2.05
CA PRO A 129 4.36 16.93 -2.33
C PRO A 129 3.37 16.65 -1.19
N ALA A 130 3.58 17.20 0.01
CA ALA A 130 2.86 16.84 1.22
C ALA A 130 1.38 17.27 1.26
N THR A 131 0.94 18.12 0.33
CA THR A 131 -0.46 18.56 0.19
C THR A 131 -1.26 17.78 -0.86
N SER A 132 -0.62 16.99 -1.71
CA SER A 132 -1.33 16.13 -2.67
C SER A 132 -1.88 14.89 -1.97
N THR A 133 -3.18 14.62 -2.12
CA THR A 133 -3.89 13.56 -1.39
C THR A 133 -5.07 13.03 -2.21
N GLY A 134 -5.90 12.17 -1.60
CA GLY A 134 -7.07 11.55 -2.21
C GLY A 134 -7.53 10.31 -1.46
N VAL A 135 -8.54 9.66 -2.03
CA VAL A 135 -9.11 8.40 -1.53
C VAL A 135 -8.85 7.31 -2.57
N LEU A 136 -8.29 6.19 -2.12
CA LEU A 136 -8.19 4.98 -2.93
C LEU A 136 -9.45 4.14 -2.72
N GLU A 137 -10.17 3.89 -3.80
CA GLU A 137 -11.29 2.95 -3.85
C GLU A 137 -10.84 1.66 -4.53
N LEU A 138 -11.05 0.53 -3.86
CA LEU A 138 -10.79 -0.81 -4.41
C LEU A 138 -12.11 -1.56 -4.55
N THR A 139 -12.31 -2.18 -5.70
CA THR A 139 -13.41 -3.13 -5.93
C THR A 139 -12.86 -4.55 -5.81
N LEU A 140 -13.49 -5.36 -4.97
CA LEU A 140 -13.13 -6.76 -4.74
C LEU A 140 -14.05 -7.67 -5.55
N GLY A 141 -13.45 -8.61 -6.29
CA GLY A 141 -14.14 -9.66 -7.01
C GLY A 141 -14.69 -10.74 -6.08
N ALA A 142 -15.54 -11.62 -6.62
CA ALA A 142 -16.10 -12.75 -5.87
C ALA A 142 -15.04 -13.78 -5.44
N ASP A 143 -13.89 -13.82 -6.12
CA ASP A 143 -12.71 -14.63 -5.78
C ASP A 143 -11.79 -13.97 -4.74
N GLY A 144 -12.16 -12.75 -4.30
CA GLY A 144 -11.44 -11.94 -3.34
C GLY A 144 -10.36 -11.04 -3.94
N SER A 145 -10.06 -11.17 -5.23
CA SER A 145 -9.04 -10.37 -5.90
C SER A 145 -9.48 -8.91 -6.11
N VAL A 146 -8.53 -7.99 -6.26
CA VAL A 146 -8.84 -6.60 -6.65
C VAL A 146 -9.15 -6.55 -8.15
N SER A 147 -10.43 -6.34 -8.48
CA SER A 147 -10.91 -6.28 -9.87
C SER A 147 -10.83 -4.86 -10.46
N ALA A 148 -10.86 -3.83 -9.63
CA ALA A 148 -10.68 -2.44 -10.03
C ALA A 148 -10.07 -1.60 -8.91
N ALA A 149 -9.34 -0.55 -9.30
CA ALA A 149 -8.80 0.45 -8.39
C ALA A 149 -9.02 1.84 -8.97
N ARG A 150 -9.57 2.76 -8.18
CA ARG A 150 -9.82 4.14 -8.56
C ARG A 150 -9.24 5.08 -7.52
N TRP A 151 -8.49 6.08 -7.99
CA TRP A 151 -7.98 7.16 -7.16
C TRP A 151 -8.87 8.39 -7.31
N HIS A 152 -9.41 8.87 -6.19
CA HIS A 152 -10.21 10.08 -6.10
C HIS A 152 -9.34 11.21 -5.54
N PRO A 153 -8.78 12.09 -6.39
CA PRO A 153 -7.79 13.05 -5.96
C PRO A 153 -8.39 14.18 -5.11
N ALA A 154 -7.60 14.64 -4.16
CA ALA A 154 -7.89 15.78 -3.30
C ALA A 154 -6.62 16.59 -3.04
N VAL A 155 -6.77 17.81 -2.54
CA VAL A 155 -5.67 18.65 -2.07
C VAL A 155 -5.93 19.07 -0.64
N ILE A 156 -4.91 19.00 0.20
CA ILE A 156 -5.03 19.44 1.58
C ILE A 156 -5.02 20.97 1.61
N ARG A 157 -6.08 21.55 2.19
CA ARG A 157 -6.22 22.99 2.44
C ARG A 157 -6.51 23.18 3.92
N SER A 158 -5.65 23.93 4.61
CA SER A 158 -5.80 24.27 6.04
C SER A 158 -6.05 23.05 6.94
N GLY A 159 -5.31 21.96 6.74
CA GLY A 159 -5.48 20.74 7.54
C GLY A 159 -6.40 19.69 6.91
N VAL A 160 -7.28 20.07 5.99
CA VAL A 160 -8.40 19.23 5.56
C VAL A 160 -8.27 18.84 4.08
N PRO A 161 -8.51 17.57 3.70
CA PRO A 161 -8.56 17.17 2.30
C PRO A 161 -9.79 17.76 1.62
N VAL A 162 -9.57 18.50 0.53
CA VAL A 162 -10.62 19.05 -0.33
C VAL A 162 -10.62 18.29 -1.66
N PRO A 163 -11.69 17.55 -2.01
CA PRO A 163 -11.78 16.85 -3.28
C PRO A 163 -11.52 17.77 -4.47
N LEU A 164 -10.75 17.29 -5.43
CA LEU A 164 -10.61 17.94 -6.73
C LEU A 164 -11.74 17.48 -7.65
N THR A 165 -12.12 18.34 -8.59
CA THR A 165 -13.19 18.07 -9.56
C THR A 165 -12.76 18.53 -10.96
N GLY A 166 -13.43 18.03 -12.01
CA GLY A 166 -13.19 18.49 -13.38
C GLY A 166 -11.75 18.26 -13.85
N GLU A 167 -11.18 19.27 -14.52
CA GLU A 167 -9.83 19.21 -15.10
C GLU A 167 -8.75 18.99 -14.04
N ASP A 168 -8.85 19.63 -12.87
CA ASP A 168 -7.90 19.46 -11.77
C ASP A 168 -7.87 18.00 -11.27
N ALA A 169 -9.03 17.36 -11.18
CA ALA A 169 -9.11 15.95 -10.80
C ALA A 169 -8.48 15.06 -11.86
N TRP A 170 -8.76 15.32 -13.14
CA TRP A 170 -8.20 14.56 -14.25
C TRP A 170 -6.67 14.67 -14.29
N ALA A 171 -6.13 15.89 -14.14
CA ALA A 171 -4.70 16.15 -14.10
C ALA A 171 -4.03 15.46 -12.90
N ALA A 172 -4.65 15.52 -11.71
CA ALA A 172 -4.11 14.88 -10.50
C ALA A 172 -4.13 13.34 -10.59
N ALA A 173 -5.18 12.76 -11.18
CA ALA A 173 -5.24 11.32 -11.45
C ALA A 173 -4.15 10.89 -12.44
N GLY A 174 -3.96 11.63 -13.55
CA GLY A 174 -2.86 11.39 -14.49
C GLY A 174 -1.48 11.52 -13.84
N ALA A 175 -1.31 12.49 -12.94
CA ALA A 175 -0.07 12.66 -12.18
C ALA A 175 0.21 11.45 -11.27
N LYS A 176 -0.79 10.96 -10.52
CA LYS A 176 -0.69 9.74 -9.68
C LYS A 176 -0.35 8.52 -10.52
N GLU A 177 -1.04 8.34 -11.64
CA GLU A 177 -0.81 7.25 -12.59
C GLU A 177 0.63 7.25 -13.11
N SER A 178 1.15 8.42 -13.48
CA SER A 178 2.51 8.56 -13.99
C SER A 178 3.58 8.05 -13.01
N LEU A 179 3.31 8.06 -11.70
CA LEU A 179 4.26 7.61 -10.68
C LEU A 179 4.54 6.11 -10.77
N ARG A 180 3.70 5.32 -11.44
CA ARG A 180 3.95 3.89 -11.69
C ARG A 180 5.29 3.65 -12.36
N ARG A 181 5.75 4.56 -13.24
CA ARG A 181 7.08 4.47 -13.90
C ARG A 181 8.27 4.41 -12.94
N LEU A 182 8.07 4.79 -11.68
CA LEU A 182 9.09 4.73 -10.64
C LEU A 182 9.12 3.39 -9.91
N THR A 183 8.18 2.50 -10.22
CA THR A 183 7.91 1.22 -9.55
C THR A 183 8.18 0.06 -10.50
N ASP A 184 7.91 -1.15 -10.00
CA ASP A 184 7.92 -2.43 -10.68
C ASP A 184 6.50 -2.96 -10.94
N LEU A 185 5.50 -2.06 -10.94
CA LEU A 185 4.09 -2.42 -11.06
C LEU A 185 3.57 -2.31 -12.49
N HIS A 186 2.57 -3.12 -12.79
CA HIS A 186 1.88 -3.21 -14.08
C HIS A 186 0.53 -2.46 -14.06
N PRO A 187 0.04 -1.97 -15.22
CA PRO A 187 -1.27 -1.33 -15.32
C PRO A 187 -2.45 -2.28 -15.14
N THR A 188 -2.24 -3.59 -15.29
CA THR A 188 -3.30 -4.60 -15.25
C THR A 188 -2.87 -5.85 -14.47
N PRO A 189 -3.81 -6.61 -13.90
CA PRO A 189 -3.53 -7.84 -13.15
C PRO A 189 -2.90 -8.97 -13.97
N GLY A 190 -2.84 -8.87 -15.29
CA GLY A 190 -2.45 -9.94 -16.22
C GLY A 190 -1.06 -9.82 -16.85
N GLY A 191 -0.35 -8.71 -16.64
CA GLY A 191 1.10 -8.62 -16.89
C GLY A 191 1.62 -9.18 -18.22
N ALA A 192 0.96 -8.97 -19.36
CA ALA A 192 1.63 -9.16 -20.64
C ALA A 192 2.38 -7.86 -20.97
N ALA A 193 3.71 -7.91 -20.99
CA ALA A 193 4.52 -6.86 -21.59
C ALA A 193 4.16 -6.79 -23.08
N THR A 194 3.61 -5.66 -23.53
CA THR A 194 3.59 -5.35 -24.95
C THR A 194 5.04 -5.12 -25.38
N THR A 195 5.67 -6.16 -25.89
CA THR A 195 6.92 -6.04 -26.66
C THR A 195 6.59 -5.23 -27.91
N SER A 196 7.14 -4.02 -28.00
CA SER A 196 7.32 -3.29 -29.27
C SER A 196 8.69 -3.60 -29.82
#